data_AF-W9ZVX3-F1
#
_entry.id   AF-W9ZVX3-F1
#
_cell.length_a   1.000
_cell.length_b   1.000
_cell.length_c   1.000
_cell.angle_alpha   90.00
_cell.angle_beta   90.00
_cell.angle_gamma   90.00
#
_symmetry.space_group_name_H-M   'P 1'
#
loop_
_entity.id
_entity.type
_entity.pdbx_description
1 polymer ?
#
loop_
_entity_poly.entity_id
_entity_poly.type
_entity_poly.pdbx_seq_one_letter_code
_entity_poly.pdbx_strand_id
1 'polypeptide(L)'
;MAPELERRTLAEAFEGLEIPSSRAQHQTDSNLGHSIRLMLSSSLRGNGSIRIRSAPSKGSTLLLTQDDGHYEDDAEDEGHPDEDNIELKNYLDDIADALKKQKSKNDSKIAATFNERLSQMVYGSNMIEMVGSGLDITVKLCQRIFEGQDVDDAEINDRDPIYQALRMDLVSKNKSSGHKDVLRSRREIIQHAKAAYYMMNEVAIKGKDLSEEIILETHRLLTYKIDSPDKIPWSEYGGSYRTCPVQRGFHSFPHQAGVPKAVRDLTDSLKADIATAEASGEIDPVALAAKYCHKFVNIHPFLDGNSRTSRLILNTILLKYGGCFVWLGMDSKDRGEYMRISAEGFSAEAMDMQREDMDDLPEDFKPKHHKKLATFTLKHARDTMTKVLRTLKRKD
;
A
#
# COMPACT_ATOMS: atom_id res chain seq x y z
N MET A 1 12.04 -69.11 -4.70
CA MET A 1 12.26 -68.27 -5.90
C MET A 1 11.59 -66.94 -5.63
N ALA A 2 12.36 -65.90 -5.34
CA ALA A 2 11.86 -64.54 -5.19
C ALA A 2 11.68 -63.92 -6.59
N PRO A 3 10.65 -63.10 -6.84
CA PRO A 3 10.45 -62.52 -8.16
C PRO A 3 11.40 -61.34 -8.40
N GLU A 4 11.94 -61.26 -9.61
CA GLU A 4 12.78 -60.16 -10.10
C GLU A 4 11.99 -58.85 -10.15
N LEU A 5 12.56 -57.80 -9.55
CA LEU A 5 12.10 -56.42 -9.71
C LEU A 5 12.76 -55.83 -10.97
N GLU A 6 12.00 -55.70 -12.05
CA GLU A 6 12.40 -54.91 -13.22
C GLU A 6 12.61 -53.44 -12.82
N ARG A 7 13.80 -52.91 -13.08
CA ARG A 7 14.11 -51.49 -12.93
C ARG A 7 13.52 -50.71 -14.10
N ARG A 8 12.46 -49.95 -13.85
CA ARG A 8 11.96 -48.91 -14.77
C ARG A 8 13.01 -47.82 -14.95
N THR A 9 13.11 -47.31 -16.17
CA THR A 9 14.07 -46.25 -16.51
C THR A 9 13.61 -44.91 -15.92
N LEU A 10 14.54 -44.00 -15.63
CA LEU A 10 14.24 -42.66 -15.09
C LEU A 10 13.26 -41.87 -15.97
N ALA A 11 13.21 -42.13 -17.27
CA ALA A 11 12.28 -41.48 -18.20
C ALA A 11 10.82 -41.92 -17.98
N GLU A 12 10.58 -43.18 -17.63
CA GLU A 12 9.25 -43.74 -17.40
C GLU A 12 8.66 -43.35 -16.04
N ALA A 13 9.49 -42.81 -15.12
CA ALA A 13 9.03 -42.29 -13.84
C ALA A 13 8.39 -40.89 -13.94
N PHE A 14 8.53 -40.22 -15.09
CA PHE A 14 8.01 -38.87 -15.33
C PHE A 14 6.92 -38.78 -16.41
N GLU A 15 6.57 -39.89 -17.07
CA GLU A 15 5.39 -39.95 -17.95
C GLU A 15 4.12 -39.93 -17.10
N GLY A 16 3.42 -38.79 -17.10
CA GLY A 16 2.16 -38.57 -16.38
C GLY A 16 2.21 -37.56 -15.23
N LEU A 17 3.37 -36.98 -14.94
CA LEU A 17 3.46 -35.79 -14.09
C LEU A 17 3.32 -34.53 -14.96
N GLU A 18 2.10 -34.23 -15.38
CA GLU A 18 1.75 -32.87 -15.77
C GLU A 18 1.89 -31.98 -14.53
N ILE A 19 3.07 -31.38 -14.35
CA ILE A 19 3.24 -30.25 -13.44
C ILE A 19 2.39 -29.13 -14.04
N PRO A 20 1.32 -28.66 -13.36
CA PRO A 20 0.61 -27.50 -13.84
C PRO A 20 1.61 -26.36 -13.87
N SER A 21 1.89 -25.84 -15.06
CA SER A 21 2.56 -24.55 -15.22
C SER A 21 1.65 -23.52 -14.58
N SER A 22 1.82 -23.24 -13.29
CA SER A 22 1.23 -22.08 -12.63
C SER A 22 1.99 -20.84 -13.06
N ARG A 23 1.93 -20.53 -14.35
CA ARG A 23 2.10 -19.16 -14.81
C ARG A 23 0.91 -18.41 -14.21
N ALA A 24 1.11 -17.81 -13.04
CA ALA A 24 0.10 -16.99 -12.41
C ALA A 24 -0.30 -15.89 -13.40
N GLN A 25 -1.43 -16.10 -14.07
CA GLN A 25 -2.11 -15.13 -14.92
C GLN A 25 -2.74 -14.07 -14.00
N HIS A 26 -1.91 -13.29 -13.32
CA HIS A 26 -2.35 -12.18 -12.49
C HIS A 26 -1.66 -10.89 -12.93
N GLN A 27 -1.78 -10.59 -14.22
CA GLN A 27 -1.65 -9.22 -14.69
C GLN A 27 -2.78 -8.99 -15.68
N THR A 28 -3.79 -8.26 -15.25
CA THR A 28 -4.80 -7.70 -16.15
C THR A 28 -4.13 -6.59 -16.94
N ASP A 29 -4.20 -6.62 -18.28
CA ASP A 29 -3.56 -5.72 -19.26
C ASP A 29 -4.00 -4.23 -19.20
N SER A 30 -4.55 -3.77 -18.07
CA SER A 30 -5.17 -2.44 -17.95
C SER A 30 -4.25 -1.42 -17.28
N ASN A 31 -4.18 -0.23 -17.85
CA ASN A 31 -3.51 0.92 -17.24
C ASN A 31 -4.21 1.34 -15.93
N LEU A 32 -3.52 1.23 -14.80
CA LEU A 32 -4.05 1.52 -13.47
C LEU A 32 -4.43 2.98 -13.29
N GLY A 33 -3.61 3.93 -13.74
CA GLY A 33 -3.91 5.35 -13.66
C GLY A 33 -5.18 5.72 -14.45
N HIS A 34 -5.40 5.08 -15.59
CA HIS A 34 -6.64 5.20 -16.36
C HIS A 34 -7.83 4.60 -15.59
N SER A 35 -7.67 3.40 -15.01
CA SER A 35 -8.69 2.76 -14.16
C SER A 35 -9.06 3.62 -12.94
N ILE A 36 -8.08 4.26 -12.28
CA ILE A 36 -8.30 5.20 -11.18
C ILE A 36 -9.09 6.41 -11.67
N ARG A 37 -8.70 7.03 -12.79
CA ARG A 37 -9.45 8.15 -13.36
C ARG A 37 -10.91 7.78 -13.63
N LEU A 38 -11.17 6.64 -14.26
CA LEU A 38 -12.53 6.17 -14.54
C LEU A 38 -13.30 5.90 -13.24
N MET A 39 -12.66 5.25 -12.28
CA MET A 39 -13.23 5.01 -10.95
C MET A 39 -13.64 6.32 -10.30
N LEU A 40 -12.74 7.30 -10.17
CA LEU A 40 -13.03 8.60 -9.57
C LEU A 40 -14.14 9.35 -10.30
N SER A 41 -14.13 9.34 -11.64
CA SER A 41 -15.18 9.96 -12.46
C SER A 41 -16.56 9.34 -12.20
N SER A 42 -16.58 8.03 -11.91
CA SER A 42 -17.81 7.29 -11.63
C SER A 42 -18.21 7.29 -10.15
N SER A 43 -17.29 7.54 -9.22
CA SER A 43 -17.53 7.43 -7.77
C SER A 43 -17.79 8.79 -7.12
N LEU A 44 -17.09 9.84 -7.52
CA LEU A 44 -17.27 11.17 -6.93
C LEU A 44 -18.64 11.75 -7.33
N ARG A 45 -19.39 12.28 -6.36
CA ARG A 45 -20.77 12.79 -6.57
C ARG A 45 -20.89 14.30 -6.48
N GLY A 46 -19.87 14.99 -5.97
CA GLY A 46 -20.00 16.38 -5.55
C GLY A 46 -20.54 16.47 -4.11
N ASN A 47 -20.54 17.67 -3.55
CA ASN A 47 -20.95 17.97 -2.16
C ASN A 47 -20.22 17.10 -1.13
N GLY A 48 -18.91 16.89 -1.32
CA GLY A 48 -18.07 16.14 -0.41
C GLY A 48 -18.36 14.65 -0.37
N SER A 49 -19.10 14.11 -1.34
CA SER A 49 -19.62 12.75 -1.28
C SER A 49 -18.98 11.81 -2.29
N ILE A 50 -18.77 10.56 -1.85
CA ILE A 50 -18.23 9.48 -2.68
C ILE A 50 -19.20 8.29 -2.70
N ARG A 51 -19.43 7.71 -3.87
CA ARG A 51 -20.13 6.45 -4.02
C ARG A 51 -19.15 5.30 -3.91
N ILE A 52 -19.34 4.45 -2.91
CA ILE A 52 -18.58 3.23 -2.72
C ILE A 52 -19.34 2.04 -3.31
N ARG A 53 -18.61 1.10 -3.91
CA ARG A 53 -19.16 -0.16 -4.42
C ARG A 53 -18.77 -1.26 -3.45
N SER A 54 -19.74 -1.74 -2.69
CA SER A 54 -19.62 -2.90 -1.79
C SER A 54 -19.97 -4.20 -2.54
N ALA A 55 -20.70 -4.13 -3.67
CA ALA A 55 -20.93 -5.23 -4.61
C ALA A 55 -21.28 -4.70 -6.02
N PRO A 56 -21.28 -5.53 -7.10
CA PRO A 56 -21.61 -5.10 -8.46
C PRO A 56 -22.98 -4.41 -8.62
N SER A 57 -23.94 -4.70 -7.73
CA SER A 57 -25.32 -4.17 -7.76
C SER A 57 -25.70 -3.31 -6.56
N LYS A 58 -24.83 -3.19 -5.55
CA LYS A 58 -25.09 -2.46 -4.30
C LYS A 58 -23.99 -1.43 -4.07
N GLY A 59 -24.37 -0.15 -3.96
CA GLY A 59 -23.42 0.91 -3.68
C GLY A 59 -24.07 1.98 -2.83
N SER A 60 -23.32 2.47 -1.86
CA SER A 60 -23.71 3.47 -0.87
C SER A 60 -23.02 4.79 -1.21
N THR A 61 -23.69 5.91 -1.00
CA THR A 61 -23.06 7.24 -1.10
C THR A 61 -22.76 7.70 0.31
N LEU A 62 -21.50 8.04 0.57
CA LEU A 62 -21.02 8.48 1.87
C LEU A 62 -20.54 9.92 1.77
N LEU A 63 -20.91 10.73 2.75
CA LEU A 63 -20.34 12.05 2.98
C LEU A 63 -18.97 11.89 3.65
N LEU A 64 -17.95 12.57 3.12
CA LEU A 64 -16.66 12.61 3.78
C LEU A 64 -16.70 13.58 4.96
N THR A 65 -16.28 13.08 6.11
CA THR A 65 -16.14 13.85 7.35
C THR A 65 -14.67 13.86 7.79
N GLN A 66 -14.37 14.76 8.72
CA GLN A 66 -13.09 14.85 9.40
C GLN A 66 -13.41 15.14 10.87
N ASP A 67 -13.50 14.09 11.69
CA ASP A 67 -13.84 14.23 13.11
C ASP A 67 -12.57 14.48 13.92
N ASP A 68 -12.48 15.66 14.55
CA ASP A 68 -11.34 16.11 15.36
C ASP A 68 -10.93 15.07 16.43
N GLY A 69 -11.88 14.28 16.93
CA GLY A 69 -11.63 13.18 17.86
C GLY A 69 -10.74 12.06 17.32
N HIS A 70 -10.45 12.03 16.02
CA HIS A 70 -9.55 11.09 15.34
C HIS A 70 -8.15 11.64 15.02
N TYR A 71 -7.92 12.92 15.31
CA TYR A 71 -6.66 13.60 15.05
C TYR A 71 -5.97 13.96 16.38
N GLU A 72 -4.68 14.26 16.31
CA GLU A 72 -3.97 14.87 17.43
C GLU A 72 -4.27 16.38 17.46
N ASP A 73 -4.44 16.94 18.67
CA ASP A 73 -4.60 18.37 18.86
C ASP A 73 -3.24 19.05 18.62
N ASP A 74 -3.03 19.57 17.41
CA ASP A 74 -1.80 20.27 17.05
C ASP A 74 -1.76 21.66 17.70
N ALA A 75 -1.34 21.74 18.97
CA ALA A 75 -1.11 23.02 19.66
C ALA A 75 0.11 23.80 19.11
N GLU A 76 0.89 23.21 18.20
CA GLU A 76 2.15 23.78 17.66
C GLU A 76 2.07 24.20 16.17
N ASP A 77 0.92 24.09 15.50
CA ASP A 77 0.81 24.50 14.09
C ASP A 77 0.58 26.03 13.98
N GLU A 78 1.66 26.80 14.10
CA GLU A 78 1.70 28.23 13.77
C GLU A 78 1.77 28.49 12.23
N GLY A 79 1.39 27.50 11.41
CA GLY A 79 1.33 27.56 9.95
C GLY A 79 0.10 28.30 9.40
N HIS A 80 0.22 28.86 8.19
CA HIS A 80 -0.73 29.81 7.60
C HIS A 80 -2.20 29.34 7.60
N PRO A 81 -3.13 30.08 8.25
CA PRO A 81 -4.48 29.62 8.55
C PRO A 81 -5.43 29.41 7.36
N ASP A 82 -5.02 29.78 6.14
CA ASP A 82 -5.93 29.81 4.98
C ASP A 82 -5.84 28.58 4.05
N GLU A 83 -4.69 27.90 3.93
CA GLU A 83 -4.55 26.68 3.09
C GLU A 83 -4.71 25.37 3.90
N ASP A 84 -4.31 25.38 5.18
CA ASP A 84 -4.34 24.19 6.06
C ASP A 84 -5.73 23.88 6.64
N ASN A 85 -6.69 24.82 6.54
CA ASN A 85 -8.06 24.64 7.01
C ASN A 85 -9.05 24.15 5.93
N ILE A 86 -8.58 23.83 4.72
CA ILE A 86 -9.46 23.32 3.68
C ILE A 86 -9.83 21.87 4.01
N GLU A 87 -11.12 21.66 4.31
CA GLU A 87 -11.68 20.33 4.49
C GLU A 87 -11.46 19.44 3.26
N LEU A 88 -11.13 18.17 3.50
CA LEU A 88 -10.86 17.16 2.47
C LEU A 88 -11.97 17.08 1.41
N LYS A 89 -13.22 17.25 1.86
CA LYS A 89 -14.42 17.20 1.04
C LYS A 89 -14.43 18.25 -0.08
N ASN A 90 -13.85 19.43 0.17
CA ASN A 90 -13.79 20.52 -0.80
C ASN A 90 -12.85 20.18 -1.96
N TYR A 91 -11.71 19.53 -1.66
CA TYR A 91 -10.79 19.06 -2.70
C TYR A 91 -11.43 18.01 -3.61
N LEU A 92 -12.25 17.12 -3.07
CA LEU A 92 -12.95 16.11 -3.87
C LEU A 92 -13.96 16.71 -4.83
N ASP A 93 -14.70 17.73 -4.40
CA ASP A 93 -15.64 18.43 -5.27
C ASP A 93 -14.91 19.10 -6.43
N ASP A 94 -13.81 19.77 -6.12
CA ASP A 94 -12.95 20.41 -7.10
C ASP A 94 -12.34 19.42 -8.10
N ILE A 95 -11.91 18.24 -7.63
CA ILE A 95 -11.42 17.15 -8.47
C ILE A 95 -12.55 16.56 -9.33
N ALA A 96 -13.72 16.32 -8.74
CA ALA A 96 -14.89 15.79 -9.47
C ALA A 96 -15.29 16.73 -10.61
N ASP A 97 -15.36 18.02 -10.33
CA ASP A 97 -15.63 19.06 -11.31
C ASP A 97 -14.55 19.15 -12.38
N ALA A 98 -13.28 19.10 -11.96
CA ALA A 98 -12.17 19.13 -12.90
C ALA A 98 -12.21 17.92 -13.84
N LEU A 99 -12.49 16.71 -13.33
CA LEU A 99 -12.60 15.48 -14.12
C LEU A 99 -13.77 15.53 -15.11
N LYS A 100 -14.95 16.03 -14.69
CA LYS A 100 -16.13 16.21 -15.57
C LYS A 100 -15.86 17.16 -16.73
N LYS A 101 -15.02 18.18 -16.52
CA LYS A 101 -14.68 19.22 -17.53
C LYS A 101 -13.62 18.77 -18.55
N GLN A 102 -13.00 17.59 -18.38
CA GLN A 102 -11.95 17.11 -19.28
C GLN A 102 -12.50 16.53 -20.59
N LYS A 103 -11.84 16.86 -21.70
CA LYS A 103 -12.11 16.24 -23.02
C LYS A 103 -11.43 14.86 -23.09
N SER A 104 -11.95 13.94 -23.92
CA SER A 104 -11.37 12.59 -24.07
C SER A 104 -9.89 12.59 -24.45
N LYS A 105 -9.43 13.59 -25.20
CA LYS A 105 -8.00 13.76 -25.57
C LYS A 105 -7.04 13.94 -24.39
N ASN A 106 -7.53 14.37 -23.22
CA ASN A 106 -6.71 14.59 -22.02
C ASN A 106 -6.60 13.33 -21.13
N ASP A 107 -7.38 12.30 -21.44
CA ASP A 107 -7.49 11.09 -20.64
C ASP A 107 -6.14 10.38 -20.44
N SER A 108 -5.38 10.20 -21.52
CA SER A 108 -4.04 9.60 -21.46
C SER A 108 -3.06 10.41 -20.60
N LYS A 109 -3.15 11.74 -20.62
CA LYS A 109 -2.26 12.63 -19.83
C LYS A 109 -2.61 12.57 -18.34
N ILE A 110 -3.90 12.48 -18.02
CA ILE A 110 -4.37 12.30 -16.64
C ILE A 110 -3.96 10.92 -16.12
N ALA A 111 -4.14 9.86 -16.91
CA ALA A 111 -3.69 8.52 -16.57
C ALA A 111 -2.17 8.48 -16.30
N ALA A 112 -1.37 9.11 -17.17
CA ALA A 112 0.08 9.24 -16.98
C ALA A 112 0.43 10.01 -15.69
N THR A 113 -0.32 11.07 -15.37
CA THR A 113 -0.15 11.81 -14.11
C THR A 113 -0.41 10.89 -12.90
N PHE A 114 -1.50 10.12 -12.91
CA PHE A 114 -1.77 9.17 -11.83
C PHE A 114 -0.68 8.12 -11.69
N ASN A 115 -0.19 7.56 -12.81
CA ASN A 115 0.91 6.59 -12.81
C ASN A 115 2.21 7.20 -12.25
N GLU A 116 2.52 8.45 -12.57
CA GLU A 116 3.65 9.18 -11.99
C GLU A 116 3.50 9.33 -10.46
N ARG A 117 2.31 9.72 -9.98
CA ARG A 117 2.04 9.85 -8.54
C ARG A 117 2.08 8.52 -7.80
N LEU A 118 1.54 7.45 -8.39
CA LEU A 118 1.69 6.09 -7.86
C LEU A 118 3.16 5.67 -7.77
N SER A 119 3.98 6.11 -8.73
CA SER A 119 5.42 5.85 -8.70
C SER A 119 6.12 6.60 -7.56
N GLN A 120 5.69 7.83 -7.26
CA GLN A 120 6.17 8.59 -6.09
C GLN A 120 5.78 7.92 -4.77
N MET A 121 4.56 7.35 -4.70
CA MET A 121 4.12 6.55 -3.55
C MET A 121 5.04 5.33 -3.33
N VAL A 122 5.36 4.59 -4.40
CA VAL A 122 6.30 3.45 -4.33
C VAL A 122 7.69 3.91 -3.90
N TYR A 123 8.20 4.99 -4.49
CA TYR A 123 9.51 5.56 -4.15
C TYR A 123 9.60 5.92 -2.67
N GLY A 124 8.70 6.77 -2.18
CA GLY A 124 8.74 7.25 -0.79
C GLY A 124 8.59 6.10 0.21
N SER A 125 7.67 5.17 -0.06
CA SER A 125 7.48 3.96 0.75
C SER A 125 8.72 3.04 0.78
N ASN A 126 9.48 2.95 -0.32
CA ASN A 126 10.76 2.23 -0.35
C ASN A 126 11.87 2.98 0.40
N MET A 127 11.91 4.31 0.30
CA MET A 127 12.95 5.10 0.96
C MET A 127 12.80 5.13 2.48
N ILE A 128 11.58 4.99 3.01
CA ILE A 128 11.36 4.78 4.45
C ILE A 128 12.06 3.52 4.96
N GLU A 129 12.10 2.45 4.15
CA GLU A 129 12.81 1.20 4.48
C GLU A 129 14.26 1.17 3.95
N MET A 130 14.75 2.26 3.36
CA MET A 130 16.09 2.37 2.74
C MET A 130 16.38 1.32 1.65
N VAL A 131 15.35 0.86 0.93
CA VAL A 131 15.43 -0.12 -0.18
C VAL A 131 15.16 0.52 -1.54
N GLY A 132 15.39 -0.18 -2.64
CA GLY A 132 15.18 0.35 -3.99
C GLY A 132 16.25 1.34 -4.43
N SER A 133 15.87 2.38 -5.19
CA SER A 133 16.79 3.32 -5.83
C SER A 133 16.21 4.75 -5.93
N GLY A 134 16.90 5.65 -6.63
CA GLY A 134 16.50 7.04 -6.84
C GLY A 134 15.13 7.21 -7.51
N LEU A 135 14.54 8.40 -7.37
CA LEU A 135 13.18 8.71 -7.84
C LEU A 135 13.05 8.52 -9.36
N ASP A 136 13.99 9.04 -10.15
CA ASP A 136 13.92 8.97 -11.62
C ASP A 136 13.91 7.53 -12.13
N ILE A 137 14.71 6.65 -11.52
CA ILE A 137 14.77 5.22 -11.86
C ILE A 137 13.46 4.55 -11.44
N THR A 138 12.98 4.88 -10.23
CA THR A 138 11.73 4.34 -9.69
C THR A 138 10.55 4.69 -10.59
N VAL A 139 10.41 5.96 -10.98
CA VAL A 139 9.34 6.43 -11.88
C VAL A 139 9.37 5.69 -13.22
N LYS A 140 10.54 5.53 -13.84
CA LYS A 140 10.68 4.81 -15.13
C LYS A 140 10.22 3.36 -15.04
N LEU A 141 10.58 2.66 -13.96
CA LEU A 141 10.20 1.25 -13.79
C LEU A 141 8.72 1.11 -13.43
N CYS A 142 8.23 1.92 -12.49
CA CYS A 142 6.85 1.88 -12.03
C CYS A 142 5.84 2.28 -13.10
N GLN A 143 6.16 3.29 -13.94
CA GLN A 143 5.27 3.72 -15.02
C GLN A 143 4.88 2.58 -15.94
N ARG A 144 5.85 1.75 -16.37
CA ARG A 144 5.59 0.60 -17.24
C ARG A 144 4.64 -0.40 -16.59
N ILE A 145 4.84 -0.69 -15.30
CA ILE A 145 4.00 -1.62 -14.53
C ILE A 145 2.58 -1.07 -14.40
N PHE A 146 2.43 0.20 -14.04
CA PHE A 146 1.12 0.84 -13.89
C PHE A 146 0.42 1.11 -15.23
N GLU A 147 1.14 1.11 -16.34
CA GLU A 147 0.57 1.09 -17.69
C GLU A 147 0.06 -0.30 -18.11
N GLY A 148 0.27 -1.32 -17.29
CA GLY A 148 -0.12 -2.71 -17.58
C GLY A 148 0.93 -3.47 -18.39
N GLN A 149 2.14 -2.93 -18.55
CA GLN A 149 3.22 -3.63 -19.24
C GLN A 149 3.86 -4.68 -18.33
N ASP A 150 4.24 -5.83 -18.90
CA ASP A 150 5.10 -6.78 -18.21
C ASP A 150 6.54 -6.23 -18.18
N VAL A 151 7.12 -6.25 -16.97
CA VAL A 151 8.50 -5.84 -16.73
C VAL A 151 9.22 -7.04 -16.14
N ASP A 152 10.15 -7.59 -16.93
CA ASP A 152 11.00 -8.71 -16.51
C ASP A 152 11.71 -8.35 -15.21
N ASP A 153 11.59 -9.18 -14.18
CA ASP A 153 12.23 -9.00 -12.88
C ASP A 153 13.43 -9.94 -12.66
N ALA A 154 13.72 -10.82 -13.61
CA ALA A 154 14.79 -11.81 -13.50
C ALA A 154 16.14 -11.17 -13.76
N GLU A 155 16.33 -10.59 -14.94
CA GLU A 155 17.62 -10.13 -15.45
C GLU A 155 17.53 -8.73 -16.06
N ILE A 156 18.69 -8.09 -16.18
CA ILE A 156 18.86 -6.85 -16.94
C ILE A 156 20.30 -6.80 -17.45
N ASN A 157 20.47 -6.45 -18.72
CA ASN A 157 21.79 -6.37 -19.34
C ASN A 157 22.64 -5.30 -18.65
N ASP A 158 23.92 -5.56 -18.44
CA ASP A 158 24.81 -4.61 -17.77
C ASP A 158 25.05 -3.32 -18.58
N ARG A 159 24.81 -3.32 -19.90
CA ARG A 159 24.85 -2.14 -20.75
C ARG A 159 23.55 -1.34 -20.75
N ASP A 160 22.49 -1.83 -20.11
CA ASP A 160 21.23 -1.12 -20.01
C ASP A 160 21.41 0.19 -19.21
N PRO A 161 20.91 1.34 -19.71
CA PRO A 161 20.99 2.61 -18.97
C PRO A 161 20.38 2.56 -17.57
N ILE A 162 19.32 1.78 -17.36
CA ILE A 162 18.70 1.57 -16.05
C ILE A 162 19.65 0.80 -15.14
N TYR A 163 20.32 -0.24 -15.64
CA TYR A 163 21.31 -0.99 -14.87
C TYR A 163 22.45 -0.09 -14.39
N GLN A 164 22.99 0.73 -15.29
CA GLN A 164 24.07 1.66 -14.96
C GLN A 164 23.62 2.71 -13.94
N ALA A 165 22.41 3.25 -14.09
CA ALA A 165 21.86 4.21 -13.14
C ALA A 165 21.64 3.61 -11.74
N LEU A 166 21.10 2.39 -11.66
CA LEU A 166 20.96 1.64 -10.41
C LEU A 166 22.31 1.40 -9.73
N ARG A 167 23.31 0.97 -10.51
CA ARG A 167 24.66 0.74 -10.00
C ARG A 167 25.29 2.02 -9.47
N MET A 168 25.16 3.13 -10.19
CA MET A 168 25.68 4.44 -9.76
C MET A 168 24.99 4.93 -8.48
N ASP A 169 23.69 4.73 -8.33
CA ASP A 169 22.93 5.06 -7.12
C ASP A 169 23.36 4.22 -5.91
N LEU A 170 23.68 2.93 -6.11
CA LEU A 170 24.25 2.10 -5.04
C LEU A 170 25.63 2.60 -4.60
N VAL A 171 26.49 2.98 -5.56
CA VAL A 171 27.82 3.54 -5.28
C VAL A 171 27.71 4.86 -4.52
N SER A 172 26.81 5.77 -4.93
CA SER A 172 26.64 7.07 -4.25
C SER A 172 26.14 6.93 -2.81
N LYS A 173 25.42 5.85 -2.50
CA LYS A 173 24.95 5.49 -1.15
C LYS A 173 25.95 4.67 -0.34
N ASN A 174 27.18 4.46 -0.84
CA ASN A 174 28.20 3.59 -0.23
C ASN A 174 27.69 2.15 0.04
N LYS A 175 26.82 1.63 -0.84
CA LYS A 175 26.32 0.25 -0.78
C LYS A 175 27.08 -0.66 -1.75
N SER A 176 26.98 -1.98 -1.52
CA SER A 176 27.47 -2.97 -2.50
C SER A 176 26.77 -2.74 -3.85
N SER A 177 27.56 -2.74 -4.93
CA SER A 177 27.12 -2.44 -6.30
C SER A 177 27.40 -3.60 -7.25
N GLY A 178 27.52 -4.81 -6.69
CA GLY A 178 27.63 -6.03 -7.46
C GLY A 178 26.36 -6.30 -8.25
N HIS A 179 26.44 -7.15 -9.28
CA HIS A 179 25.31 -7.46 -10.16
C HIS A 179 24.07 -7.92 -9.37
N LYS A 180 24.25 -8.76 -8.35
CA LYS A 180 23.17 -9.22 -7.46
C LYS A 180 22.50 -8.08 -6.68
N ASP A 181 23.25 -7.08 -6.25
CA ASP A 181 22.72 -5.93 -5.50
C ASP A 181 21.92 -4.99 -6.42
N VAL A 182 22.40 -4.80 -7.66
CA VAL A 182 21.67 -4.06 -8.70
C VAL A 182 20.34 -4.75 -9.02
N LEU A 183 20.35 -6.08 -9.21
CA LEU A 183 19.14 -6.86 -9.42
C LEU A 183 18.19 -6.78 -8.22
N ARG A 184 18.70 -6.84 -6.99
CA ARG A 184 17.89 -6.69 -5.77
C ARG A 184 17.20 -5.32 -5.71
N SER A 185 17.96 -4.24 -5.87
CA SER A 185 17.43 -2.86 -5.85
C SER A 185 16.35 -2.65 -6.93
N ARG A 186 16.56 -3.22 -8.12
CA ARG A 186 15.58 -3.22 -9.21
C ARG A 186 14.30 -3.98 -8.82
N ARG A 187 14.43 -5.19 -8.25
CA ARG A 187 13.29 -6.02 -7.82
C ARG A 187 12.49 -5.34 -6.71
N GLU A 188 13.14 -4.70 -5.75
CA GLU A 188 12.47 -3.96 -4.66
C GLU A 188 11.55 -2.84 -5.19
N ILE A 189 11.88 -2.23 -6.34
CA ILE A 189 11.01 -1.27 -7.02
C ILE A 189 9.87 -1.99 -7.77
N ILE A 190 10.23 -2.96 -8.62
CA ILE A 190 9.27 -3.65 -9.49
C ILE A 190 8.20 -4.36 -8.67
N GLN A 191 8.61 -5.12 -7.66
CA GLN A 191 7.69 -5.91 -6.84
C GLN A 191 6.76 -5.04 -6.00
N HIS A 192 7.25 -3.90 -5.50
CA HIS A 192 6.39 -2.97 -4.78
C HIS A 192 5.34 -2.36 -5.70
N ALA A 193 5.70 -1.99 -6.93
CA ALA A 193 4.74 -1.51 -7.92
C ALA A 193 3.73 -2.59 -8.33
N LYS A 194 4.16 -3.85 -8.52
CA LYS A 194 3.26 -4.98 -8.81
C LYS A 194 2.30 -5.25 -7.64
N ALA A 195 2.79 -5.23 -6.40
CA ALA A 195 1.97 -5.37 -5.20
C ALA A 195 0.95 -4.23 -5.04
N ALA A 196 1.39 -2.98 -5.26
CA ALA A 196 0.51 -1.81 -5.25
C ALA A 196 -0.57 -1.92 -6.33
N TYR A 197 -0.18 -2.29 -7.55
CA TYR A 197 -1.12 -2.51 -8.65
C TYR A 197 -2.18 -3.53 -8.26
N TYR A 198 -1.75 -4.70 -7.76
CA TYR A 198 -2.65 -5.78 -7.41
C TYR A 198 -3.66 -5.37 -6.33
N MET A 199 -3.18 -4.87 -5.18
CA MET A 199 -4.06 -4.51 -4.06
C MET A 199 -5.06 -3.42 -4.43
N MET A 200 -4.59 -2.35 -5.09
CA MET A 200 -5.45 -1.24 -5.50
C MET A 200 -6.46 -1.66 -6.57
N ASN A 201 -6.05 -2.50 -7.52
CA ASN A 201 -6.94 -3.02 -8.56
C ASN A 201 -8.03 -3.91 -7.97
N GLU A 202 -7.69 -4.86 -7.10
CA GLU A 202 -8.67 -5.76 -6.49
C GLU A 202 -9.65 -5.02 -5.57
N VAL A 203 -9.15 -4.13 -4.72
CA VAL A 203 -9.96 -3.49 -3.68
C VAL A 203 -10.64 -2.22 -4.18
N ALA A 204 -9.89 -1.26 -4.73
CA ALA A 204 -10.45 0.04 -5.11
C ALA A 204 -11.11 0.03 -6.50
N ILE A 205 -10.52 -0.65 -7.49
CA ILE A 205 -11.05 -0.65 -8.87
C ILE A 205 -12.17 -1.68 -9.04
N LYS A 206 -11.92 -2.93 -8.66
CA LYS A 206 -12.91 -4.04 -8.73
C LYS A 206 -13.90 -4.04 -7.58
N GLY A 207 -13.65 -3.26 -6.51
CA GLY A 207 -14.59 -3.07 -5.41
C GLY A 207 -14.63 -4.20 -4.39
N LYS A 208 -13.65 -5.12 -4.38
CA LYS A 208 -13.62 -6.21 -3.38
C LYS A 208 -13.36 -5.65 -1.97
N ASP A 209 -13.76 -6.41 -0.96
CA ASP A 209 -13.32 -6.17 0.41
C ASP A 209 -11.82 -6.48 0.53
N LEU A 210 -11.11 -5.76 1.41
CA LEU A 210 -9.73 -6.11 1.74
C LEU A 210 -9.76 -7.39 2.59
N SER A 211 -9.39 -8.52 1.98
CA SER A 211 -9.40 -9.83 2.62
C SER A 211 -8.00 -10.28 3.03
N GLU A 212 -7.94 -11.28 3.92
CA GLU A 212 -6.71 -12.00 4.28
C GLU A 212 -5.98 -12.50 3.03
N GLU A 213 -6.70 -13.08 2.07
CA GLU A 213 -6.15 -13.55 0.80
C GLU A 213 -5.48 -12.44 -0.03
N ILE A 214 -6.13 -11.27 -0.15
CA ILE A 214 -5.55 -10.12 -0.88
C ILE A 214 -4.28 -9.63 -0.17
N ILE A 215 -4.27 -9.61 1.17
CA ILE A 215 -3.10 -9.21 1.96
C ILE A 215 -1.94 -10.19 1.75
N LEU A 216 -2.18 -11.50 1.84
CA LEU A 216 -1.17 -12.54 1.63
C LEU A 216 -0.61 -12.48 0.20
N GLU A 217 -1.47 -12.37 -0.80
CA GLU A 217 -1.05 -12.29 -2.21
C GLU A 217 -0.27 -10.99 -2.49
N THR A 218 -0.70 -9.87 -1.92
CA THR A 218 0.06 -8.60 -2.02
C THR A 218 1.45 -8.75 -1.43
N HIS A 219 1.57 -9.38 -0.26
CA HIS A 219 2.85 -9.64 0.38
C HIS A 219 3.73 -10.60 -0.44
N ARG A 220 3.14 -11.64 -1.03
CA ARG A 220 3.83 -12.56 -1.94
C ARG A 220 4.43 -11.82 -3.14
N LEU A 221 3.65 -10.95 -3.78
CA LEU A 221 4.12 -10.11 -4.88
C LEU A 221 5.23 -9.16 -4.43
N LEU A 222 5.04 -8.48 -3.30
CA LEU A 222 6.00 -7.51 -2.74
C LEU A 222 7.38 -8.11 -2.48
N THR A 223 7.45 -9.39 -2.10
CA THR A 223 8.67 -10.09 -1.70
C THR A 223 9.23 -11.01 -2.78
N TYR A 224 8.55 -11.16 -3.92
CA TYR A 224 8.93 -12.10 -4.97
C TYR A 224 10.37 -11.89 -5.45
N LYS A 225 11.20 -12.94 -5.35
CA LYS A 225 12.64 -12.94 -5.69
C LYS A 225 13.51 -11.95 -4.87
N ILE A 226 13.07 -11.60 -3.67
CA ILE A 226 13.81 -10.77 -2.71
C ILE A 226 13.96 -11.56 -1.43
N ASP A 227 15.14 -12.09 -1.16
CA ASP A 227 15.40 -12.84 0.08
C ASP A 227 15.40 -11.88 1.28
N SER A 228 15.07 -12.41 2.47
CA SER A 228 15.05 -11.62 3.69
C SER A 228 16.44 -11.06 4.03
N PRO A 229 16.55 -10.04 4.90
CA PRO A 229 17.84 -9.57 5.41
C PRO A 229 18.71 -10.69 6.01
N ASP A 230 18.07 -11.69 6.61
CA ASP A 230 18.71 -12.88 7.20
C ASP A 230 18.95 -14.01 6.19
N LYS A 231 18.80 -13.73 4.89
CA LYS A 231 19.03 -14.65 3.75
C LYS A 231 18.07 -15.84 3.71
N ILE A 232 16.88 -15.70 4.30
CA ILE A 232 15.80 -16.68 4.14
C ILE A 232 15.24 -16.50 2.72
N PRO A 233 15.17 -17.56 1.89
CA PRO A 233 14.66 -17.46 0.53
C PRO A 233 13.24 -16.90 0.49
N TRP A 234 12.96 -16.00 -0.45
CA TRP A 234 11.62 -15.41 -0.62
C TRP A 234 10.50 -16.45 -0.75
N SER A 235 10.80 -17.63 -1.33
CA SER A 235 9.84 -18.72 -1.52
C SER A 235 9.38 -19.37 -0.22
N GLU A 236 10.11 -19.17 0.88
CA GLU A 236 9.77 -19.74 2.19
C GLU A 236 8.89 -18.81 3.03
N TYR A 237 8.91 -17.50 2.79
CA TYR A 237 8.18 -16.51 3.60
C TYR A 237 7.21 -15.62 2.83
N GLY A 238 7.37 -15.50 1.51
CA GLY A 238 6.53 -14.64 0.68
C GLY A 238 5.08 -15.12 0.67
N GLY A 239 4.16 -14.24 1.07
CA GLY A 239 2.73 -14.57 1.21
C GLY A 239 2.38 -15.52 2.36
N SER A 240 3.30 -15.76 3.28
CA SER A 240 3.11 -16.65 4.43
C SER A 240 3.34 -15.90 5.74
N TYR A 241 2.54 -16.24 6.76
CA TYR A 241 2.78 -15.69 8.10
C TYR A 241 4.11 -16.16 8.68
N ARG A 242 4.72 -15.31 9.50
CA ARG A 242 5.92 -15.68 10.24
C ARG A 242 5.65 -16.84 11.19
N THR A 243 6.64 -17.71 11.33
CA THR A 243 6.62 -18.86 12.25
C THR A 243 7.54 -18.66 13.45
N CYS A 244 8.18 -17.50 13.54
CA CYS A 244 9.09 -17.13 14.63
C CYS A 244 8.62 -15.84 15.34
N PRO A 245 9.07 -15.64 16.59
CA PRO A 245 8.95 -14.36 17.27
C PRO A 245 9.76 -13.27 16.54
N VAL A 246 9.23 -12.05 16.55
CA VAL A 246 9.89 -10.86 16.01
C VAL A 246 9.70 -9.71 16.98
N GLN A 247 10.65 -8.78 16.99
CA GLN A 247 10.64 -7.61 17.87
C GLN A 247 11.17 -6.39 17.12
N ARG A 248 10.74 -5.20 17.56
CA ARG A 248 11.29 -3.92 17.12
C ARG A 248 11.76 -3.15 18.36
N GLY A 249 13.08 -2.99 18.51
CA GLY A 249 13.65 -2.45 19.75
C GLY A 249 13.28 -3.32 20.94
N PHE A 250 12.66 -2.73 21.97
CA PHE A 250 12.17 -3.43 23.15
C PHE A 250 10.72 -3.91 23.02
N HIS A 251 10.06 -3.65 21.89
CA HIS A 251 8.67 -4.06 21.66
C HIS A 251 8.61 -5.43 20.99
N SER A 252 8.01 -6.40 21.69
CA SER A 252 7.69 -7.71 21.15
C SER A 252 6.31 -7.68 20.48
N PHE A 253 6.24 -8.11 19.22
CA PHE A 253 4.99 -8.26 18.51
C PHE A 253 4.19 -9.48 19.01
N PRO A 254 2.88 -9.58 18.69
CA PRO A 254 2.05 -10.71 19.12
C PRO A 254 2.69 -12.09 18.85
N HIS A 255 2.38 -13.10 19.66
CA HIS A 255 2.93 -14.43 19.41
C HIS A 255 2.49 -14.95 18.02
N GLN A 256 3.40 -15.57 17.27
CA GLN A 256 3.20 -16.03 15.88
C GLN A 256 1.97 -16.94 15.71
N ALA A 257 1.61 -17.73 16.73
CA ALA A 257 0.42 -18.58 16.70
C ALA A 257 -0.91 -17.78 16.67
N GLY A 258 -0.91 -16.54 17.18
CA GLY A 258 -2.06 -15.65 17.18
C GLY A 258 -2.19 -14.79 15.92
N VAL A 259 -1.12 -14.66 15.13
CA VAL A 259 -1.07 -13.80 13.93
C VAL A 259 -2.20 -14.09 12.94
N PRO A 260 -2.50 -15.35 12.55
CA PRO A 260 -3.58 -15.61 11.60
C PRO A 260 -4.95 -15.12 12.10
N LYS A 261 -5.23 -15.28 13.40
CA LYS A 261 -6.49 -14.79 13.99
C LYS A 261 -6.51 -13.26 13.98
N ALA A 262 -5.41 -12.62 14.39
CA ALA A 262 -5.33 -11.16 14.44
C ALA A 262 -5.53 -10.50 13.06
N VAL A 263 -5.01 -11.10 11.98
CA VAL A 263 -5.24 -10.58 10.62
C VAL A 263 -6.70 -10.75 10.19
N ARG A 264 -7.34 -11.88 10.51
CA ARG A 264 -8.78 -12.06 10.26
C ARG A 264 -9.63 -11.06 11.04
N ASP A 265 -9.37 -10.92 12.33
CA ASP A 265 -10.05 -9.95 13.18
C ASP A 265 -9.88 -8.52 12.64
N LEU A 266 -8.69 -8.19 12.11
CA LEU A 266 -8.43 -6.90 11.46
C LEU A 266 -9.31 -6.69 10.22
N THR A 267 -9.42 -7.68 9.33
CA THR A 267 -10.25 -7.57 8.12
C THR A 267 -11.75 -7.53 8.46
N ASP A 268 -12.18 -8.31 9.45
CA ASP A 268 -13.56 -8.30 9.94
C ASP A 268 -13.92 -6.97 10.60
N SER A 269 -13.00 -6.42 11.38
CA SER A 269 -13.16 -5.07 11.97
C SER A 269 -13.30 -4.01 10.89
N LEU A 270 -12.47 -4.05 9.83
CA LEU A 270 -12.57 -3.08 8.73
C LEU A 270 -13.94 -3.17 8.05
N LYS A 271 -14.43 -4.40 7.83
CA LYS A 271 -15.74 -4.62 7.25
C LYS A 271 -16.86 -4.07 8.14
N ALA A 272 -16.75 -4.24 9.47
CA ALA A 272 -17.70 -3.71 10.43
C ALA A 272 -17.69 -2.16 10.44
N ASP A 273 -16.52 -1.53 10.47
CA ASP A 273 -16.38 -0.07 10.39
C ASP A 273 -17.02 0.49 9.10
N ILE A 274 -16.82 -0.19 7.95
CA ILE A 274 -17.44 0.19 6.68
C ILE A 274 -18.96 0.03 6.73
N ALA A 275 -19.49 -1.05 7.33
CA ALA A 275 -20.92 -1.23 7.48
C ALA A 275 -21.55 -0.15 8.37
N THR A 276 -20.84 0.27 9.43
CA THR A 276 -21.25 1.40 10.28
C THR A 276 -21.28 2.70 9.49
N ALA A 277 -20.26 2.98 8.67
CA ALA A 277 -20.22 4.15 7.79
C ALA A 277 -21.37 4.13 6.75
N GLU A 278 -21.68 2.96 6.18
CA GLU A 278 -22.83 2.80 5.28
C GLU A 278 -24.17 3.07 5.97
N ALA A 279 -24.30 2.69 7.25
CA ALA A 279 -25.51 2.92 8.03
C ALA A 279 -25.67 4.40 8.46
N SER A 280 -24.58 5.08 8.81
CA SER A 280 -24.60 6.51 9.16
C SER A 280 -24.68 7.42 7.93
N GLY A 281 -24.18 6.96 6.78
CA GLY A 281 -24.02 7.77 5.56
C GLY A 281 -22.77 8.65 5.57
N GLU A 282 -21.87 8.46 6.53
CA GLU A 282 -20.68 9.30 6.75
C GLU A 282 -19.42 8.45 6.93
N ILE A 283 -18.27 8.97 6.48
CA ILE A 283 -16.99 8.30 6.62
C ILE A 283 -15.84 9.31 6.77
N ASP A 284 -14.96 9.07 7.73
CA ASP A 284 -13.64 9.68 7.76
C ASP A 284 -12.61 8.70 7.16
N PRO A 285 -12.28 8.83 5.86
CA PRO A 285 -11.40 7.88 5.18
C PRO A 285 -9.95 7.97 5.66
N VAL A 286 -9.51 9.13 6.17
CA VAL A 286 -8.13 9.34 6.62
C VAL A 286 -7.92 8.67 7.97
N ALA A 287 -8.83 8.91 8.92
CA ALA A 287 -8.82 8.23 10.20
C ALA A 287 -8.92 6.70 10.03
N LEU A 288 -9.81 6.23 9.16
CA LEU A 288 -9.96 4.81 8.84
C LEU A 288 -8.65 4.22 8.28
N ALA A 289 -8.04 4.86 7.29
CA ALA A 289 -6.80 4.40 6.68
C ALA A 289 -5.64 4.35 7.70
N ALA A 290 -5.51 5.38 8.54
CA ALA A 290 -4.50 5.43 9.60
C ALA A 290 -4.72 4.33 10.65
N LYS A 291 -5.96 4.10 11.10
CA LYS A 291 -6.34 3.03 12.04
C LYS A 291 -5.87 1.66 11.53
N TYR A 292 -6.19 1.30 10.29
CA TYR A 292 -5.85 -0.02 9.75
C TYR A 292 -4.39 -0.16 9.33
N CYS A 293 -3.73 0.93 8.93
CA CYS A 293 -2.27 0.94 8.77
C CYS A 293 -1.56 0.63 10.09
N HIS A 294 -1.98 1.31 11.16
CA HIS A 294 -1.42 1.17 12.50
C HIS A 294 -1.68 -0.23 13.08
N LYS A 295 -2.94 -0.70 13.06
CA LYS A 295 -3.29 -2.05 13.54
C LYS A 295 -2.50 -3.14 12.79
N PHE A 296 -2.40 -3.05 11.47
CA PHE A 296 -1.69 -4.07 10.68
C PHE A 296 -0.20 -4.15 11.02
N VAL A 297 0.47 -2.99 11.14
CA VAL A 297 1.91 -2.98 11.41
C VAL A 297 2.24 -3.45 12.84
N ASN A 298 1.31 -3.30 13.78
CA ASN A 298 1.38 -3.82 15.16
C ASN A 298 1.10 -5.33 15.27
N ILE A 299 0.34 -5.93 14.35
CA ILE A 299 0.25 -7.40 14.24
C ILE A 299 1.60 -7.97 13.76
N HIS A 300 2.25 -7.25 12.85
CA HIS A 300 3.53 -7.63 12.22
C HIS A 300 3.50 -9.06 11.67
N PRO A 301 2.58 -9.38 10.73
CA PRO A 301 2.26 -10.77 10.38
C PRO A 301 3.35 -11.53 9.63
N PHE A 302 4.29 -10.82 9.00
CA PHE A 302 5.29 -11.40 8.11
C PHE A 302 6.71 -11.30 8.66
N LEU A 303 7.64 -12.04 8.05
CA LEU A 303 9.07 -11.99 8.37
C LEU A 303 9.71 -10.65 7.96
N ASP A 304 9.34 -10.13 6.79
CA ASP A 304 9.76 -8.83 6.24
C ASP A 304 8.61 -8.21 5.44
N GLY A 305 8.70 -6.94 5.06
CA GLY A 305 7.72 -6.28 4.18
C GLY A 305 6.50 -5.72 4.90
N ASN A 306 6.34 -5.95 6.22
CA ASN A 306 5.19 -5.50 7.00
C ASN A 306 4.87 -4.01 6.84
N SER A 307 5.88 -3.14 6.97
CA SER A 307 5.70 -1.68 6.88
C SER A 307 5.37 -1.20 5.45
N ARG A 308 5.86 -1.88 4.41
CA ARG A 308 5.48 -1.58 3.02
C ARG A 308 4.05 -2.02 2.74
N THR A 309 3.66 -3.22 3.19
CA THR A 309 2.28 -3.72 3.09
C THR A 309 1.30 -2.83 3.86
N SER A 310 1.65 -2.34 5.06
CA SER A 310 0.79 -1.46 5.85
C SER A 310 0.50 -0.14 5.12
N ARG A 311 1.50 0.44 4.45
CA ARG A 311 1.33 1.66 3.63
C ARG A 311 0.54 1.39 2.33
N LEU A 312 0.59 0.18 1.78
CA LEU A 312 -0.31 -0.22 0.68
C LEU A 312 -1.76 -0.33 1.16
N ILE A 313 -2.00 -0.88 2.35
CA ILE A 313 -3.34 -0.91 2.98
C ILE A 313 -3.87 0.51 3.18
N LEU A 314 -3.06 1.40 3.77
CA LEU A 314 -3.39 2.82 3.96
C LEU A 314 -3.86 3.46 2.65
N ASN A 315 -3.03 3.37 1.61
CA ASN A 315 -3.33 4.01 0.33
C ASN A 315 -4.50 3.37 -0.41
N THR A 316 -4.71 2.06 -0.24
CA THR A 316 -5.85 1.36 -0.85
C THR A 316 -7.17 1.78 -0.19
N ILE A 317 -7.20 1.93 1.14
CA ILE A 317 -8.36 2.44 1.88
C ILE A 317 -8.65 3.89 1.47
N LEU A 318 -7.63 4.77 1.46
CA LEU A 318 -7.80 6.14 0.99
C LEU A 318 -8.33 6.20 -0.44
N LEU A 319 -7.84 5.35 -1.35
CA LEU A 319 -8.27 5.39 -2.74
C LEU A 319 -9.72 4.95 -2.89
N LYS A 320 -10.11 3.86 -2.20
CA LYS A 320 -11.47 3.30 -2.28
C LYS A 320 -12.50 4.21 -1.62
N TYR A 321 -12.19 4.76 -0.44
CA TYR A 321 -13.17 5.43 0.42
C TYR A 321 -12.98 6.95 0.50
N GLY A 322 -11.81 7.47 0.13
CA GLY A 322 -11.49 8.90 0.14
C GLY A 322 -11.20 9.49 -1.23
N GLY A 323 -11.17 8.69 -2.30
CA GLY A 323 -10.92 9.17 -3.67
C GLY A 323 -9.52 9.77 -3.87
N CYS A 324 -8.57 9.49 -2.97
CA CYS A 324 -7.21 10.01 -2.98
C CYS A 324 -6.21 8.95 -2.52
N PHE A 325 -4.92 9.21 -2.64
CA PHE A 325 -3.86 8.40 -2.04
C PHE A 325 -2.70 9.35 -1.71
N VAL A 326 -1.75 8.92 -0.89
CA VAL A 326 -0.62 9.73 -0.42
C VAL A 326 0.71 9.08 -0.76
N TRP A 327 1.72 9.91 -1.01
CA TRP A 327 3.11 9.48 -1.13
C TRP A 327 3.92 10.06 0.03
N LEU A 328 4.17 9.21 1.03
CA LEU A 328 4.93 9.55 2.23
C LEU A 328 6.41 9.25 2.04
N GLY A 329 7.29 9.93 2.76
CA GLY A 329 8.73 9.69 2.76
C GLY A 329 9.47 10.21 1.52
N MET A 330 9.02 11.31 0.92
CA MET A 330 9.69 11.89 -0.26
C MET A 330 11.05 12.51 0.07
N ASP A 331 11.18 13.12 1.24
CA ASP A 331 12.42 13.69 1.74
C ASP A 331 12.81 13.14 3.13
N SER A 332 13.98 13.51 3.63
CA SER A 332 14.49 13.00 4.90
C SER A 332 13.70 13.46 6.12
N LYS A 333 13.11 14.65 6.09
CA LYS A 333 12.30 15.18 7.20
C LYS A 333 10.99 14.39 7.30
N ASP A 334 10.30 14.24 6.17
CA ASP A 334 9.09 13.44 6.00
C ASP A 334 9.30 11.98 6.47
N ARG A 335 10.40 11.35 6.05
CA ARG A 335 10.78 10.00 6.53
C ARG A 335 11.00 9.96 8.04
N GLY A 336 11.73 10.92 8.59
CA GLY A 336 12.02 11.00 10.03
C GLY A 336 10.75 11.17 10.85
N GLU A 337 9.84 12.02 10.39
CA GLU A 337 8.55 12.29 11.03
C GLU A 337 7.65 11.05 11.02
N TYR A 338 7.49 10.38 9.87
CA TYR A 338 6.75 9.12 9.78
C TYR A 338 7.33 8.04 10.72
N MET A 339 8.66 7.90 10.76
CA MET A 339 9.31 6.89 11.62
C MET A 339 9.12 7.19 13.10
N ARG A 340 9.17 8.47 13.50
CA ARG A 340 8.87 8.92 14.86
C ARG A 340 7.41 8.60 15.22
N ILE A 341 6.45 9.01 14.39
CA ILE A 341 5.02 8.76 14.60
C ILE A 341 4.75 7.27 14.76
N SER A 342 5.35 6.45 13.89
CA SER A 342 5.22 4.99 13.96
C SER A 342 5.78 4.46 15.28
N ALA A 343 6.97 4.88 15.68
CA ALA A 343 7.62 4.45 16.93
C ALA A 343 6.85 4.86 18.20
N GLU A 344 6.30 6.09 18.22
CA GLU A 344 5.48 6.60 19.31
C GLU A 344 4.16 5.82 19.43
N GLY A 345 3.51 5.55 18.29
CA GLY A 345 2.32 4.71 18.24
C GLY A 345 2.57 3.30 18.79
N PHE A 346 3.65 2.64 18.36
CA PHE A 346 4.06 1.33 18.91
C PHE A 346 4.24 1.37 20.41
N SER A 347 4.95 2.41 20.90
CA SER A 347 5.27 2.53 22.33
C SER A 347 4.02 2.78 23.16
N ALA A 348 3.09 3.61 22.68
CA ALA A 348 1.83 3.88 23.36
C ALA A 348 0.94 2.63 23.45
N GLU A 349 0.75 1.90 22.36
CA GLU A 349 -0.05 0.66 22.35
C GLU A 349 0.57 -0.42 23.25
N ALA A 350 1.91 -0.53 23.25
CA ALA A 350 2.61 -1.46 24.12
C ALA A 350 2.46 -1.14 25.61
N MET A 351 2.43 0.14 25.98
CA MET A 351 2.21 0.57 27.37
C MET A 351 0.78 0.28 27.81
N ASP A 352 -0.20 0.53 26.96
CA ASP A 352 -1.60 0.29 27.28
C ASP A 352 -1.94 -1.20 27.34
N MET A 353 -1.32 -2.05 26.52
CA MET A 353 -1.48 -3.52 26.65
C MET A 353 -0.98 -4.09 28.00
N GLN A 354 -0.18 -3.35 28.77
CA GLN A 354 0.27 -3.78 30.10
C GLN A 354 -0.70 -3.38 31.21
N ARG A 355 -1.75 -2.61 30.88
CA ARG A 355 -2.74 -2.14 31.85
C ARG A 355 -3.93 -3.09 31.88
N GLU A 356 -4.25 -3.61 33.06
CA GLU A 356 -5.32 -4.60 33.26
C GLU A 356 -6.72 -4.02 33.00
N ASP A 357 -6.91 -2.71 33.15
CA ASP A 357 -8.21 -2.03 32.99
C ASP A 357 -8.58 -1.74 31.52
N MET A 358 -7.65 -1.93 30.59
CA MET A 358 -7.84 -1.53 29.18
C MET A 358 -8.81 -2.43 28.42
N ASP A 359 -8.86 -3.72 28.75
CA ASP A 359 -9.76 -4.68 28.11
C ASP A 359 -11.24 -4.44 28.52
N ASP A 360 -11.46 -3.83 29.69
CA ASP A 360 -12.79 -3.54 30.24
C ASP A 360 -13.38 -2.21 29.72
N LEU A 361 -12.56 -1.37 29.07
CA LEU A 361 -13.03 -0.11 28.52
C LEU A 361 -13.93 -0.34 27.29
N PRO A 362 -15.08 0.36 27.18
CA PRO A 362 -15.83 0.37 25.93
C PRO A 362 -14.95 0.92 24.80
N GLU A 363 -15.16 0.43 23.58
CA GLU A 363 -14.25 0.69 22.44
C GLU A 363 -14.04 2.20 22.17
N ASP A 364 -15.06 3.03 22.35
CA ASP A 364 -14.99 4.48 22.17
C ASP A 364 -14.09 5.20 23.20
N PHE A 365 -13.83 4.56 24.34
CA PHE A 365 -12.97 5.07 25.40
C PHE A 365 -11.54 4.54 25.31
N LYS A 366 -11.27 3.55 24.45
CA LYS A 366 -9.92 3.06 24.25
C LYS A 366 -9.06 4.11 23.54
N PRO A 367 -7.79 4.30 23.94
CA PRO A 367 -6.87 5.21 23.27
C PRO A 367 -6.72 4.91 21.77
N LYS A 368 -6.83 5.97 20.97
CA LYS A 368 -6.63 5.90 19.51
C LYS A 368 -5.15 6.15 19.18
N HIS A 369 -4.33 5.11 19.18
CA HIS A 369 -2.88 5.20 18.91
C HIS A 369 -2.51 5.66 17.48
N HIS A 370 -3.49 5.76 16.58
CA HIS A 370 -3.31 6.17 15.19
C HIS A 370 -3.54 7.67 14.95
N LYS A 371 -3.90 8.47 15.96
CA LYS A 371 -4.20 9.91 15.82
C LYS A 371 -3.08 10.69 15.11
N LYS A 372 -1.84 10.56 15.58
CA LYS A 372 -0.64 11.13 14.94
C LYS A 372 -0.49 10.76 13.47
N LEU A 373 -0.73 9.49 13.16
CA LEU A 373 -0.67 8.99 11.79
C LEU A 373 -1.81 9.55 10.94
N ALA A 374 -3.01 9.72 11.51
CA ALA A 374 -4.14 10.34 10.83
C ALA A 374 -3.85 11.80 10.49
N THR A 375 -3.35 12.60 11.46
CA THR A 375 -2.94 14.00 11.25
C THR A 375 -1.89 14.11 10.15
N PHE A 376 -0.83 13.30 10.23
CA PHE A 376 0.21 13.27 9.22
C PHE A 376 -0.32 12.87 7.83
N THR A 377 -1.19 11.85 7.78
CA THR A 377 -1.81 11.40 6.53
C THR A 377 -2.72 12.47 5.93
N LEU A 378 -3.48 13.20 6.77
CA LEU A 378 -4.36 14.29 6.34
C LEU A 378 -3.59 15.42 5.67
N LYS A 379 -2.48 15.84 6.28
CA LYS A 379 -1.56 16.84 5.71
C LYS A 379 -1.07 16.41 4.33
N HIS A 380 -0.59 15.17 4.20
CA HIS A 380 -0.14 14.63 2.91
C HIS A 380 -1.29 14.46 1.89
N ALA A 381 -2.51 14.17 2.35
CA ALA A 381 -3.68 14.05 1.48
C ALA A 381 -4.09 15.41 0.89
N ARG A 382 -4.11 16.48 1.69
CA ARG A 382 -4.34 17.86 1.22
C ARG A 382 -3.30 18.27 0.19
N ASP A 383 -2.03 18.06 0.49
CA ASP A 383 -0.90 18.31 -0.40
C ASP A 383 -1.03 17.59 -1.75
N THR A 384 -1.37 16.31 -1.67
CA THR A 384 -1.52 15.44 -2.84
C THR A 384 -2.67 15.91 -3.72
N MET A 385 -3.83 16.18 -3.12
CA MET A 385 -5.00 16.63 -3.86
C MET A 385 -4.80 18.00 -4.49
N THR A 386 -4.11 18.92 -3.81
CA THR A 386 -3.68 20.20 -4.41
C THR A 386 -2.83 19.99 -5.66
N LYS A 387 -1.84 19.09 -5.60
CA LYS A 387 -0.95 18.79 -6.74
C LYS A 387 -1.72 18.13 -7.90
N VAL A 388 -2.64 17.21 -7.60
CA VAL A 388 -3.52 16.58 -8.61
C VAL A 388 -4.41 17.63 -9.26
N LEU A 389 -5.08 18.47 -8.46
CA LEU A 389 -5.99 19.51 -8.94
C LEU A 389 -5.29 20.54 -9.84
N ARG A 390 -4.10 21.00 -9.45
CA ARG A 390 -3.25 21.88 -10.29
C ARG A 390 -2.94 21.23 -11.65
N THR A 391 -2.72 19.92 -11.67
CA THR A 391 -2.45 19.17 -12.90
C THR A 391 -3.71 19.05 -13.76
N LEU A 392 -4.87 18.79 -13.16
CA LEU A 392 -6.15 18.73 -13.88
C LEU A 392 -6.57 20.11 -14.44
N LYS A 393 -6.29 21.21 -13.73
CA LYS A 393 -6.66 22.58 -14.14
C LYS A 393 -5.71 23.19 -15.18
N ARG A 394 -4.53 22.59 -15.44
CA ARG A 394 -3.57 23.08 -16.44
C ARG A 394 -4.19 23.01 -17.84
N LYS A 395 -4.45 24.17 -18.44
CA LYS A 395 -4.78 24.28 -19.87
C LYS A 395 -3.50 24.03 -20.67
N ASP A 396 -3.59 23.21 -21.71
CA ASP A 396 -2.50 23.00 -22.67
C ASP A 396 -2.09 24.30 -23.36
#